data_AF-A0A920N405-F1
#
_entry.id   AF-A0A920N405-F1
#
_cell.length_a   1.000
_cell.length_b   1.000
_cell.length_c   1.000
_cell.angle_alpha   90.00
_cell.angle_beta   90.00
_cell.angle_gamma   90.00
#
_symmetry.space_group_name_H-M   'P 1'
#
loop_
_entity.id
_entity.type
_entity.pdbx_description
1 polymer ?
#
loop_
_entity_poly.entity_id
_entity_poly.type
_entity_poly.pdbx_seq_one_letter_code
_entity_poly.pdbx_strand_id
1 'polypeptide(L)'
;MPGSPPLFRPPPAAGDVPGRLGVPTVFLGLLCFGLLARRGPLGPLDLLYTPSAIVIGETLLALPIVVALAHGALVTLDHRIPETARTLGAGPVRRLLTYLSEARKGLILAILTAFARCSTELGIA
;
A
#
# COMPACT_ATOMS: atom_id res chain seq x y z
N MET A 1 19.46 29.87 -49.57
CA MET A 1 19.37 29.94 -48.10
C MET A 1 18.30 28.93 -47.65
N PRO A 2 18.66 27.66 -47.42
CA PRO A 2 17.69 26.63 -47.00
C PRO A 2 17.34 26.82 -45.52
N GLY A 3 16.04 26.78 -45.23
CA GLY A 3 15.46 27.07 -43.92
C GLY A 3 16.00 26.19 -42.80
N SER A 4 16.34 26.82 -41.68
CA SER A 4 16.65 26.15 -40.42
C SER A 4 15.46 25.29 -39.98
N PRO A 5 15.69 24.05 -39.50
CA PRO A 5 14.62 23.21 -38.97
C PRO A 5 13.98 23.85 -37.71
N PRO A 6 12.68 23.62 -37.46
CA PRO A 6 12.00 24.20 -36.29
C PRO A 6 12.60 23.66 -34.99
N LEU A 7 13.08 24.57 -34.15
CA LEU A 7 13.67 24.34 -32.83
C LEU A 7 12.58 24.06 -31.76
N PHE A 8 11.61 23.20 -32.07
CA PHE A 8 10.62 22.73 -31.11
C PHE A 8 10.82 21.23 -30.91
N ARG A 9 11.80 20.87 -30.08
CA ARG A 9 11.80 19.56 -29.43
C ARG A 9 10.77 19.64 -28.30
N PRO A 10 9.72 18.80 -28.29
CA PRO A 10 8.89 18.68 -27.09
C PRO A 10 9.81 18.31 -25.91
N PRO A 11 9.52 18.80 -24.69
CA PRO A 11 10.28 18.40 -23.52
C PRO A 11 10.25 16.87 -23.44
N PRO A 12 11.41 16.19 -23.22
CA PRO A 12 11.38 14.78 -22.90
C PRO A 12 10.44 14.61 -21.71
N ALA A 13 9.43 13.74 -21.84
CA ALA A 13 8.53 13.41 -20.77
C ALA A 13 9.38 12.98 -19.57
N ALA A 14 9.51 13.89 -18.60
CA ALA A 14 10.35 13.68 -17.45
C ALA A 14 9.68 12.61 -16.59
N GLY A 15 10.26 11.41 -16.61
CA GLY A 15 10.05 10.42 -15.56
C GLY A 15 9.01 9.37 -15.87
N ASP A 16 9.17 8.66 -16.99
CA ASP A 16 8.90 7.23 -16.99
C ASP A 16 9.79 6.63 -15.88
N VAL A 17 9.21 6.44 -14.70
CA VAL A 17 9.85 5.66 -13.63
C VAL A 17 9.20 4.27 -13.62
N PRO A 18 9.43 3.39 -14.61
CA PRO A 18 9.11 1.97 -14.45
C PRO A 18 10.22 1.36 -13.59
N GLY A 19 10.22 1.67 -12.29
CA GLY A 19 11.40 1.39 -11.46
C GLY A 19 11.13 1.20 -9.98
N ARG A 20 9.87 1.20 -9.56
CA ARG A 20 9.49 0.68 -8.25
C ARG A 20 8.58 -0.49 -8.51
N LEU A 21 9.18 -1.58 -8.98
CA LEU A 21 8.58 -2.90 -8.89
C LEU A 21 8.33 -3.11 -7.40
N GLY A 22 7.13 -2.76 -6.95
CA GLY A 22 6.68 -3.04 -5.59
C GLY A 22 6.99 -4.50 -5.33
N VAL A 23 7.64 -4.77 -4.19
CA VAL A 23 8.04 -6.12 -3.79
C VAL A 23 6.91 -7.08 -4.18
N PRO A 24 7.16 -8.04 -5.10
CA PRO A 24 6.10 -8.90 -5.59
C PRO A 24 5.40 -9.55 -4.41
N THR A 25 4.08 -9.46 -4.33
CA THR A 25 3.30 -10.07 -3.24
C THR A 25 3.62 -11.55 -3.07
N VAL A 26 3.99 -12.21 -4.17
CA VAL A 26 4.48 -13.59 -4.24
C VAL A 26 5.79 -13.79 -3.45
N PHE A 27 6.73 -12.85 -3.52
CA PHE A 27 7.97 -12.91 -2.74
C PHE A 27 7.69 -12.89 -1.24
N LEU A 28 6.72 -12.08 -0.81
CA LEU A 28 6.28 -12.03 0.59
C LEU A 28 5.66 -13.36 1.04
N GLY A 29 4.83 -13.99 0.19
CA GLY A 29 4.27 -15.32 0.46
C GLY A 29 5.33 -16.41 0.59
N LEU A 30 6.37 -16.39 -0.26
CA LEU A 30 7.50 -17.32 -0.19
C LEU A 30 8.34 -17.12 1.08
N LEU A 31 8.56 -15.87 1.50
CA LEU A 31 9.27 -15.57 2.75
C LEU A 31 8.49 -16.13 3.95
N CYS A 32 7.18 -15.90 4.01
CA CYS A 32 6.30 -16.43 5.07
C CYS A 32 6.30 -17.96 5.08
N PHE A 33 6.19 -18.58 3.90
CA PHE A 33 6.26 -20.04 3.78
C PHE A 33 7.59 -20.58 4.30
N GLY A 34 8.72 -19.94 3.96
CA GLY A 34 10.03 -20.31 4.50
C GLY A 34 10.14 -20.19 6.02
N LEU A 35 9.46 -19.20 6.62
CA LEU A 35 9.44 -18.99 8.07
C LEU A 35 8.58 -20.02 8.82
N LEU A 36 7.40 -20.35 8.27
CA LEU A 36 6.41 -21.25 8.89
C LEU A 36 6.58 -22.72 8.50
N ALA A 37 7.33 -23.03 7.44
CA ALA A 37 7.57 -24.40 7.03
C ALA A 37 8.17 -25.23 8.17
N ARG A 38 7.96 -26.55 8.16
CA ARG A 38 8.50 -27.50 9.17
C ARG A 38 10.02 -27.40 9.38
N ARG A 39 10.77 -26.86 8.40
CA ARG A 39 12.21 -26.60 8.47
C ARG A 39 12.57 -25.13 8.75
N GLY A 40 11.58 -24.26 8.88
CA GLY A 40 11.72 -22.85 9.21
C GLY A 40 11.82 -22.60 10.72
N PRO A 41 12.19 -21.37 11.14
CA PRO A 41 12.36 -20.99 12.55
C PRO A 41 11.12 -21.21 13.42
N LEU A 42 9.91 -21.15 12.83
CA LEU A 42 8.63 -21.41 13.53
C LEU A 42 8.10 -22.84 13.31
N GLY A 43 8.81 -23.66 12.53
CA GLY A 43 8.47 -25.05 12.22
C GLY A 43 8.29 -25.99 13.42
N PRO A 44 9.01 -25.84 14.57
CA PRO A 44 8.81 -26.68 15.75
C PRO A 44 7.44 -26.53 16.41
N LEU A 45 6.69 -25.46 16.11
CA LEU A 45 5.35 -25.26 16.65
C LEU A 45 4.25 -26.04 15.89
N ASP A 46 4.59 -26.77 14.81
CA ASP A 46 3.67 -27.55 13.97
C ASP A 46 2.44 -26.74 13.48
N LEU A 47 2.63 -25.43 13.31
CA LEU A 47 1.57 -24.46 13.03
C LEU A 47 0.95 -24.63 11.63
N LEU A 48 1.62 -25.31 10.69
CA LEU A 48 1.29 -25.28 9.25
C LEU A 48 -0.13 -25.77 8.88
N TYR A 49 -0.89 -26.32 9.83
CA TYR A 49 -2.28 -26.77 9.65
C TYR A 49 -3.24 -26.25 10.73
N THR A 50 -2.82 -25.26 11.52
CA THR A 50 -3.67 -24.67 12.55
C THR A 50 -4.37 -23.42 12.03
N PRO A 51 -5.55 -23.08 12.58
CA PRO A 51 -6.20 -21.79 12.30
C PRO A 51 -5.28 -20.58 12.57
N SER A 52 -4.36 -20.69 13.53
CA SER A 52 -3.39 -19.63 13.83
C SER A 52 -2.41 -19.36 12.69
N ALA A 53 -1.93 -20.39 11.97
CA ALA A 53 -1.06 -20.16 10.82
C ALA A 53 -1.82 -19.57 9.62
N ILE A 54 -3.09 -19.96 9.44
CA ILE A 54 -3.95 -19.38 8.40
C ILE A 54 -4.10 -17.87 8.65
N VAL A 55 -4.44 -17.46 9.88
CA VAL A 55 -4.56 -16.04 10.26
C VAL A 55 -3.23 -15.29 10.04
N ILE A 56 -2.09 -15.87 10.40
CA ILE A 56 -0.78 -15.24 10.20
C ILE A 56 -0.47 -15.07 8.71
N GLY A 57 -0.63 -16.14 7.92
CA GLY A 57 -0.37 -16.11 6.48
C GLY A 57 -1.24 -15.09 5.76
N GLU A 58 -2.52 -15.03 6.11
CA GLU A 58 -3.48 -14.10 5.53
C GLU A 58 -3.23 -12.66 5.97
N THR A 59 -2.82 -12.44 7.23
CA THR A 59 -2.39 -11.11 7.69
C THR A 59 -1.20 -10.59 6.88
N LEU A 60 -0.21 -11.46 6.61
CA LEU A 60 0.98 -11.11 5.82
C LEU A 60 0.66 -10.84 4.34
N LEU A 61 -0.30 -11.57 3.76
CA LEU A 61 -0.80 -11.34 2.39
C LEU A 61 -1.67 -10.07 2.29
N ALA A 62 -2.49 -9.81 3.30
CA ALA A 62 -3.38 -8.65 3.35
C ALA A 62 -2.61 -7.34 3.57
N LEU A 63 -1.53 -7.37 4.36
CA LEU A 63 -0.75 -6.20 4.76
C LEU A 63 -0.34 -5.29 3.57
N PRO A 64 0.32 -5.79 2.50
CA PRO A 64 0.72 -4.93 1.38
C PRO A 64 -0.47 -4.33 0.63
N ILE A 65 -1.61 -5.02 0.58
CA ILE A 65 -2.83 -4.55 -0.08
C ILE A 65 -3.42 -3.38 0.71
N VAL A 66 -3.58 -3.56 2.02
CA VAL A 66 -4.05 -2.51 2.93
C VAL A 66 -3.14 -1.29 2.86
N VAL A 67 -1.82 -1.50 2.90
CA VAL A 67 -0.82 -0.42 2.81
C VAL A 67 -0.92 0.32 1.48
N ALA A 68 -1.03 -0.38 0.35
CA ALA A 68 -1.13 0.24 -0.96
C ALA A 68 -2.42 1.07 -1.11
N LEU A 69 -3.56 0.53 -0.66
CA LEU A 69 -4.85 1.21 -0.71
C LEU A 69 -4.91 2.40 0.25
N ALA A 70 -4.41 2.26 1.47
CA ALA A 70 -4.33 3.36 2.44
C ALA A 70 -3.41 4.47 1.95
N HIS A 71 -2.24 4.11 1.39
CA HIS A 71 -1.34 5.09 0.78
C HIS A 71 -2.01 5.81 -0.39
N GLY A 72 -2.70 5.08 -1.27
CA GLY A 72 -3.48 5.68 -2.36
C GLY A 72 -4.55 6.66 -1.85
N ALA A 73 -5.31 6.26 -0.83
CA ALA A 73 -6.31 7.11 -0.19
C ALA A 73 -5.72 8.38 0.42
N LEU A 74 -4.52 8.31 1.01
CA LEU A 74 -3.82 9.46 1.56
C LEU A 74 -3.28 10.39 0.47
N VAL A 75 -2.73 9.84 -0.62
CA VAL A 75 -2.20 10.62 -1.75
C VAL A 75 -3.32 11.33 -2.52
N THR A 76 -4.53 10.76 -2.55
CA THR A 76 -5.70 11.43 -3.14
C THR A 76 -6.23 12.60 -2.33
N LEU A 77 -5.77 12.81 -1.09
CA LEU A 77 -6.16 13.97 -0.30
C LEU A 77 -5.42 15.21 -0.78
N ASP A 78 -6.19 16.26 -1.06
CA ASP A 78 -5.65 17.54 -1.52
C ASP A 78 -4.62 18.09 -0.51
N HIS A 79 -3.40 18.37 -0.98
CA HIS A 79 -2.30 18.90 -0.17
C HIS A 79 -2.59 20.29 0.42
N ARG A 80 -3.68 20.96 0.01
CA ARG A 80 -4.12 22.25 0.56
C ARG A 80 -4.65 22.20 2.00
N ILE A 81 -5.09 21.04 2.48
CA ILE A 81 -5.67 20.87 3.82
C ILE A 81 -4.64 21.10 4.94
N PRO A 82 -3.43 20.50 4.91
CA PRO A 82 -2.41 20.75 5.91
C PRO A 82 -1.82 22.17 5.84
N GLU A 83 -1.79 22.78 4.64
CA GLU A 83 -1.36 24.18 4.44
C GLU A 83 -2.34 25.18 5.10
N THR A 84 -3.64 24.91 5.04
CA THR A 84 -4.68 25.73 5.70
C THR A 84 -4.63 25.59 7.23
N ALA A 85 -4.36 24.37 7.72
CA ALA A 85 -4.14 24.14 9.16
C ALA A 85 -2.81 24.75 9.66
N ARG A 86 -1.81 24.89 8.78
CA ARG A 86 -0.55 25.60 9.05
C ARG A 86 -0.77 27.10 9.24
N THR A 87 -1.51 27.75 8.35
CA THR A 87 -1.80 29.19 8.44
C THR A 87 -2.67 29.55 9.64
N LEU A 88 -3.49 28.61 10.15
CA LEU A 88 -4.30 28.76 11.37
C LEU A 88 -3.54 28.46 12.68
N GLY A 89 -2.25 28.15 12.64
CA GLY A 89 -1.44 27.92 13.86
C GLY A 89 -1.72 26.59 14.59
N ALA A 90 -2.39 25.63 13.95
CA ALA A 90 -2.70 24.35 14.59
C ALA A 90 -1.41 23.55 14.88
N GLY A 91 -1.29 22.97 16.09
CA GLY A 91 -0.16 22.11 16.47
C GLY A 91 -0.10 20.78 15.69
N PRO A 92 1.05 20.08 15.71
CA PRO A 92 1.31 18.90 14.87
C PRO A 92 0.30 17.75 15.06
N VAL A 93 -0.17 17.54 16.30
CA VAL A 93 -1.17 16.50 16.61
C VAL A 93 -2.55 16.82 16.01
N ARG A 94 -2.98 18.08 16.09
CA ARG A 94 -4.27 18.51 15.53
C ARG A 94 -4.27 18.45 14.01
N ARG A 95 -3.14 18.74 13.37
CA ARG A 95 -2.94 18.55 11.92
C ARG A 95 -3.09 17.09 11.53
N LEU A 96 -2.44 16.17 12.25
CA LEU A 96 -2.52 14.74 11.98
C LEU A 96 -3.97 14.23 12.11
N LEU A 97 -4.69 14.65 13.17
CA LEU A 97 -6.08 14.28 13.38
C LEU A 97 -7.01 14.82 12.28
N THR A 98 -6.83 16.07 11.85
CA THR A 98 -7.59 16.62 10.72
C THR A 98 -7.32 15.86 9.43
N TYR A 99 -6.06 15.52 9.16
CA TYR A 99 -5.67 14.77 7.97
C TYR A 99 -6.27 13.35 7.98
N LEU A 100 -6.22 12.65 9.12
CA LEU A 100 -6.86 11.35 9.31
C LEU A 100 -8.40 11.41 9.20
N SER A 101 -9.02 12.47 9.72
CA SER A 101 -10.48 12.62 9.65
C SER A 101 -10.97 12.84 8.22
N GLU A 102 -10.18 13.55 7.40
CA GLU A 102 -10.48 13.72 5.97
C GLU A 102 -10.20 12.43 5.19
N ALA A 103 -9.11 11.73 5.51
CA ALA A 103 -8.75 10.44 4.96
C ALA A 103 -9.77 9.33 5.26
N ARG A 104 -10.64 9.53 6.25
CA ARG A 104 -11.50 8.48 6.83
C ARG A 104 -12.30 7.72 5.77
N LYS A 105 -12.88 8.42 4.80
CA LYS A 105 -13.68 7.78 3.73
C LYS A 105 -12.82 6.87 2.86
N GLY A 106 -11.64 7.34 2.46
CA GLY A 106 -10.69 6.53 1.68
C GLY A 106 -10.13 5.36 2.49
N LEU A 107 -9.87 5.55 3.79
CA LEU A 107 -9.39 4.48 4.66
C LEU A 107 -10.46 3.38 4.89
N ILE A 108 -11.73 3.75 5.06
CA ILE A 108 -12.84 2.79 5.17
C ILE A 108 -12.92 1.94 3.89
N LEU A 109 -12.85 2.56 2.71
CA LEU A 109 -12.86 1.85 1.43
C LEU A 109 -11.64 0.93 1.29
N ALA A 110 -10.44 1.40 1.65
CA ALA A 110 -9.23 0.61 1.64
C ALA A 110 -9.35 -0.66 2.51
N ILE A 111 -9.89 -0.52 3.73
CA ILE A 111 -10.12 -1.63 4.65
C ILE A 111 -11.15 -2.61 4.06
N LEU A 112 -12.28 -2.11 3.57
CA LEU A 112 -13.35 -2.95 3.01
C LEU A 112 -12.86 -3.74 1.79
N THR A 113 -12.10 -3.10 0.90
CA THR A 113 -11.53 -3.75 -0.29
C THR A 113 -10.51 -4.82 0.10
N ALA A 114 -9.62 -4.53 1.06
CA ALA A 114 -8.66 -5.52 1.55
C ALA A 114 -9.36 -6.71 2.21
N PHE A 115 -10.38 -6.46 3.03
CA PHE A 115 -11.18 -7.49 3.67
C PHE A 115 -11.88 -8.39 2.64
N ALA A 116 -12.55 -7.80 1.64
CA ALA A 116 -13.21 -8.55 0.58
C ALA A 116 -12.23 -9.47 -0.17
N ARG A 117 -11.00 -8.98 -0.40
CA ARG A 117 -9.93 -9.74 -1.06
C ARG A 117 -9.48 -10.95 -0.25
N CYS A 118 -9.32 -10.79 1.07
CA CYS A 118 -9.03 -11.89 1.99
C CYS A 118 -10.19 -12.90 2.03
N SER A 119 -11.43 -12.43 2.20
CA SER A 119 -12.60 -13.32 2.21
C SER A 119 -12.78 -14.13 0.91
N THR A 120 -12.39 -13.60 -0.25
CA THR A 120 -12.42 -14.38 -1.50
C THR A 120 -11.37 -15.49 -1.56
N GLU A 121 -10.23 -15.35 -0.87
CA GLU A 121 -9.20 -16.40 -0.83
C GLU A 121 -9.68 -17.60 0.00
N LEU A 122 -10.41 -17.36 1.09
CA LEU A 122 -11.03 -18.40 1.91
C LEU A 122 -12.35 -18.94 1.36
N GLY A 123 -13.16 -18.11 0.69
CA GLY A 123 -14.50 -18.49 0.20
C GLY A 123 -14.49 -19.44 -1.02
N ILE A 124 -13.32 -19.69 -1.60
CA ILE A 124 -13.12 -20.69 -2.67
C ILE A 124 -12.73 -22.07 -2.08
N ALA A 125 -12.43 -22.15 -0.78
CA ALA A 125 -11.97 -23.35 -0.09
C ALA A 125 -13.10 -24.23 0.48
#